data_AF-A0A9C9NYH7-F1
#
_entry.id   AF-A0A9C9NYH7-F1
#
_cell.length_a   1.000
_cell.length_b   1.000
_cell.length_c   1.000
_cell.angle_alpha   90.00
_cell.angle_beta   90.00
_cell.angle_gamma   90.00
#
_symmetry.space_group_name_H-M   'P 1'
#
loop_
_entity.id
_entity.type
_entity.pdbx_description
1 polymer ?
#
loop_
_entity_poly.entity_id
_entity_poly.type
_entity_poly.pdbx_seq_one_letter_code
_entity_poly.pdbx_strand_id
1 'polypeptide(L)' 'MLDRVEEESSPCYTETMDEKNVGLYEHLGFRVMEKSAIPDTGLTTWALLRDAR' A
#
# COMPACT_ATOMS: atom_id res chain seq x y z
N MET A 1 2.99 -12.39 -8.70
CA MET A 1 3.78 -11.13 -8.76
C MET A 1 4.29 -10.76 -7.36
N LEU A 2 3.48 -10.91 -6.30
CA LEU A 2 3.95 -10.76 -4.92
C LEU A 2 4.93 -11.86 -4.47
N ASP A 3 4.83 -13.06 -5.05
CA ASP A 3 5.71 -14.20 -4.74
C ASP A 3 7.17 -13.93 -5.15
N ARG A 4 7.38 -13.25 -6.29
CA ARG A 4 8.72 -12.85 -6.75
C ARG A 4 9.36 -11.82 -5.83
N VAL A 5 8.56 -10.92 -5.26
CA VAL A 5 9.05 -9.90 -4.32
C VAL A 5 9.45 -10.52 -2.97
N GLU A 6 8.75 -11.58 -2.53
CA GLU A 6 9.20 -12.39 -1.40
C GLU A 6 10.51 -13.13 -1.71
N GLU A 7 10.64 -13.71 -2.90
CA GLU A 7 11.86 -14.40 -3.34
C GLU A 7 13.07 -13.46 -3.44
N GLU A 8 12.85 -12.21 -3.86
CA GLU A 8 13.87 -11.16 -3.97
C GLU A 8 14.11 -10.39 -2.66
N SER A 9 13.46 -10.79 -1.55
CA SER A 9 13.56 -10.15 -0.22
C SER A 9 13.49 -8.61 -0.30
N SER A 10 12.61 -8.11 -1.16
CA SER A 10 12.54 -6.68 -1.48
C SER A 10 11.27 -6.07 -0.89
N PRO A 11 11.33 -4.86 -0.31
CA PRO A 11 10.13 -4.18 0.15
C PRO A 11 9.21 -3.84 -1.03
N CYS A 12 7.90 -3.85 -0.81
CA CYS A 12 6.89 -3.54 -1.82
C CYS A 12 6.10 -2.30 -1.43
N TYR A 13 6.11 -1.28 -2.27
CA TYR A 13 5.33 -0.05 -2.09
C TYR A 13 4.14 0.00 -3.05
N THR A 14 3.01 0.49 -2.56
CA THR A 14 1.85 0.76 -3.41
C THR A 14 1.02 1.92 -2.85
N GLU A 15 0.16 2.49 -3.69
CA GLU A 15 -0.77 3.54 -3.32
C GLU A 15 -2.16 3.18 -3.83
N THR A 16 -3.18 3.53 -3.04
CA THR A 16 -4.57 3.44 -3.47
C THR A 16 -5.28 4.76 -3.17
N MET A 17 -6.26 5.10 -3.99
CA MET A 17 -7.22 6.19 -3.74
C MET A 17 -8.60 5.68 -3.32
N ASP A 18 -8.78 4.35 -3.24
CA ASP A 18 -9.98 3.71 -2.72
C ASP A 18 -9.68 3.11 -1.34
N GLU A 19 -10.37 3.62 -0.32
CA GLU A 19 -10.25 3.18 1.08
C GLU A 19 -10.60 1.70 1.24
N LYS A 20 -11.51 1.16 0.41
CA LYS A 20 -11.92 -0.25 0.49
C LYS A 20 -10.78 -1.20 0.16
N ASN A 21 -9.80 -0.76 -0.63
CA ASN A 21 -8.63 -1.55 -0.97
C ASN A 21 -7.62 -1.63 0.17
N VAL A 22 -7.65 -0.69 1.13
CA VAL A 22 -6.70 -0.67 2.27
C VAL A 22 -6.78 -1.99 3.03
N GLY A 23 -8.00 -2.44 3.36
CA GLY A 23 -8.21 -3.72 4.03
C GLY A 23 -7.65 -4.89 3.24
N LEU A 24 -7.86 -4.93 1.91
CA LEU A 24 -7.28 -5.97 1.05
C LEU A 24 -5.74 -5.99 1.15
N TYR A 25 -5.08 -4.84 1.07
CA TYR A 25 -3.62 -4.75 1.16
C TYR A 25 -3.10 -5.12 2.55
N GLU A 26 -3.81 -4.76 3.62
CA GLU A 26 -3.46 -5.20 4.99
C GLU A 26 -3.46 -6.72 5.12
N HIS A 27 -4.44 -7.41 4.53
CA HIS A 27 -4.47 -8.88 4.49
C HIS A 27 -3.31 -9.49 3.69
N LEU A 28 -2.75 -8.75 2.72
CA LEU A 28 -1.57 -9.12 1.95
C LEU A 28 -0.24 -8.78 2.65
N GLY A 29 -0.29 -8.27 3.89
CA GLY A 29 0.86 -7.94 4.72
C GLY A 29 1.41 -6.54 4.53
N PHE A 30 0.70 -5.66 3.82
CA PHE A 30 1.06 -4.25 3.74
C PHE A 30 0.58 -3.51 5.00
N ARG A 31 1.24 -2.41 5.34
CA ARG A 31 0.83 -1.45 6.38
C ARG A 31 0.68 -0.06 5.79
N VAL A 32 -0.33 0.68 6.24
CA VAL A 32 -0.49 2.09 5.86
C VAL A 32 0.65 2.89 6.49
N MET A 33 1.44 3.55 5.65
CA MET A 33 2.52 4.45 6.04
C MET A 33 2.02 5.88 6.19
N GLU A 34 1.19 6.31 5.25
CA GLU A 34 0.66 7.67 5.22
C GLU A 34 -0.74 7.68 4.60
N LYS A 35 -1.62 8.51 5.17
CA LYS A 35 -2.90 8.89 4.59
C LYS A 35 -2.84 10.38 4.30
N SER A 36 -2.99 10.77 3.04
CA SER A 36 -2.86 12.16 2.62
C SER A 36 -4.05 12.59 1.76
N ALA A 37 -4.59 13.77 2.04
CA ALA A 37 -5.61 14.38 1.19
C ALA A 37 -4.92 15.17 0.07
N ILE A 38 -5.30 14.90 -1.18
CA ILE A 38 -4.76 15.63 -2.32
C ILE A 38 -5.51 16.98 -2.43
N PRO A 39 -4.82 18.13 -2.28
CA PRO A 39 -5.45 19.45 -2.29
C PRO A 39 -6.33 19.66 -3.53
N ASP A 40 -7.46 20.34 -3.36
CA ASP A 40 -8.38 20.73 -4.43
C ASP A 40 -9.02 19.59 -5.26
N THR A 41 -8.81 18.33 -4.89
CA THR A 41 -9.36 17.18 -5.63
C THR A 41 -10.42 16.39 -4.86
N GLY A 42 -10.51 16.55 -3.54
CA GLY A 42 -11.36 15.71 -2.67
C GLY A 42 -10.90 14.26 -2.59
N LEU A 43 -9.78 13.90 -3.22
CA LEU A 43 -9.22 12.56 -3.19
C LEU A 43 -8.36 12.39 -1.94
N THR A 44 -8.38 11.17 -1.41
CA THR A 44 -7.45 10.73 -0.38
C THR A 44 -6.58 9.64 -0.99
N THR A 45 -5.28 9.70 -0.72
CA THR A 45 -4.34 8.63 -1.04
C THR A 45 -3.89 7.93 0.23
N TRP A 46 -3.69 6.62 0.12
CA TRP A 46 -3.10 5.79 1.15
C TRP A 46 -1.82 5.19 0.58
N ALA A 47 -0.69 5.58 1.17
CA ALA A 47 0.61 5.00 0.90
C ALA A 47 0.78 3.75 1.75
N LEU A 48 1.06 2.61 1.13
CA LEU A 48 1.20 1.32 1.81
C LEU A 48 2.56 0.69 1.52
N LEU A 49 3.13 0.08 2.54
CA LEU A 49 4.41 -0.63 2.45
C LEU A 49 4.27 -2.04 2.99
N ARG A 50 4.80 -3.01 2.27
CA ARG A 50 5.08 -4.35 2.80
C ARG A 50 6.60 -4.47 2.95
N ASP A 51 7.07 -4.68 4.17
CA ASP A 51 8.48 -4.85 4.44
C ASP A 51 9.01 -6.14 3.77
N ALA A 52 10.31 -6.17 3.47
CA ALA A 52 10.97 -7.40 3.05
C ALA A 52 10.92 -8.44 4.19
N ARG A 53 10.73 -9.71 3.83
CA ARG A 53 10.82 -10.83 4.77
C ARG A 53 12.24 -11.36 4.87
#